data_AF-A0A1Q5SBH3-F1
#
_entry.id   AF-A0A1Q5SBH3-F1
#
_cell.length_a   1.000
_cell.length_b   1.000
_cell.length_c   1.000
_cell.angle_alpha   90.00
_cell.angle_beta   90.00
_cell.angle_gamma   90.00
#
_symmetry.space_group_name_H-M   'P 1'
#
loop_
_entity.id
_entity.type
_entity.pdbx_description
1 polymer ?
#
loop_
_entity_poly.entity_id
_entity_poly.type
_entity_poly.pdbx_seq_one_letter_code
_entity_poly.pdbx_strand_id
1 'polypeptide(L)'
;MKQIQKLATAPVVAKNAPPAPAVGPADDLPPAYWAALLEDVRADAGPARNPIQARKLSEIGRHVLRVSCSRCDRIVEIQKADALRLYGPDAVWRDVGQRLLDNTCQQRTGRYEEDGCWPSFE
;
A
#
# COMPACT_ATOMS: atom_id res chain seq x y z
N MET A 1 -4.33 -52.73 15.54
CA MET A 1 -4.93 -51.48 15.01
C MET A 1 -6.45 -51.58 15.07
N LYS A 2 -7.10 -50.83 15.96
CA LYS A 2 -8.56 -50.61 15.97
C LYS A 2 -8.84 -49.45 16.93
N GLN A 3 -9.02 -48.24 16.39
CA GLN A 3 -9.28 -47.04 17.16
C GLN A 3 -10.76 -46.93 17.51
N ILE A 4 -10.95 -46.63 18.79
CA ILE A 4 -12.14 -46.25 19.53
C ILE A 4 -12.87 -45.04 18.90
N GLN A 5 -14.17 -45.21 18.67
CA GLN A 5 -15.11 -44.11 18.49
C GLN A 5 -15.32 -43.42 19.84
N LYS A 6 -15.15 -42.09 19.89
CA LYS A 6 -15.72 -41.27 20.96
C LYS A 6 -16.01 -39.84 20.48
N LEU A 7 -17.29 -39.65 20.16
CA LEU A 7 -18.15 -38.48 20.37
C LEU A 7 -17.69 -37.09 19.88
N ALA A 8 -18.47 -36.60 18.92
CA ALA A 8 -18.63 -35.22 18.54
C ALA A 8 -19.22 -34.36 19.66
N THR A 9 -18.78 -33.10 19.75
CA THR A 9 -19.67 -31.97 20.06
C THR A 9 -19.10 -30.72 19.39
N ALA A 10 -19.62 -30.39 18.20
CA ALA A 10 -19.49 -29.06 17.60
C ALA A 10 -20.91 -28.50 17.45
N PRO A 11 -21.11 -27.19 17.69
CA PRO A 11 -22.44 -26.61 17.81
C PRO A 11 -23.18 -26.64 16.47
N VAL A 12 -24.47 -26.94 16.56
CA VAL A 12 -25.43 -26.91 15.46
C VAL A 12 -25.57 -25.46 14.99
N VAL A 13 -24.97 -25.13 13.85
CA VAL A 13 -25.35 -23.95 13.07
C VAL A 13 -25.91 -24.44 11.74
N ALA A 14 -27.20 -24.15 11.58
CA ALA A 14 -28.07 -24.28 10.41
C ALA A 14 -27.49 -24.96 9.16
N LYS A 15 -27.89 -26.21 8.96
CA LYS A 15 -27.94 -26.83 7.63
C LYS A 15 -28.96 -26.07 6.79
N ASN A 16 -28.49 -25.34 5.78
CA ASN A 16 -29.10 -25.16 4.44
C ASN A 16 -28.70 -23.80 3.85
N ALA A 17 -27.48 -23.72 3.30
CA ALA A 17 -27.20 -22.83 2.19
C ALA A 17 -26.49 -23.69 1.13
N PRO A 18 -26.99 -23.74 -0.13
CA PRO A 18 -26.27 -24.43 -1.20
C PRO A 18 -24.90 -23.78 -1.40
N PRO A 19 -23.85 -24.56 -1.73
CA PRO A 19 -22.54 -24.00 -2.04
C PRO A 19 -22.70 -23.04 -3.22
N ALA A 20 -22.28 -21.79 -3.05
CA ALA A 20 -22.25 -20.83 -4.14
C ALA A 20 -21.43 -21.42 -5.29
N PRO A 21 -21.90 -21.32 -6.55
CA PRO A 21 -21.14 -21.80 -7.70
C PRO A 21 -19.78 -21.10 -7.74
N ALA A 22 -18.73 -21.86 -8.06
CA ALA A 22 -17.39 -21.32 -8.20
C ALA A 22 -17.40 -20.24 -9.30
N VAL A 23 -17.11 -19.00 -8.91
CA VAL A 23 -17.03 -17.84 -9.81
C VAL A 23 -15.82 -18.04 -10.72
N GLY A 24 -16.04 -18.08 -12.03
CA GLY A 24 -14.96 -18.12 -13.01
C GLY A 24 -14.27 -16.76 -13.14
N PRO A 25 -13.06 -16.68 -13.73
CA PRO A 25 -12.30 -15.43 -13.86
C PRO A 25 -12.99 -14.32 -14.67
N ALA A 26 -14.01 -14.68 -15.45
CA ALA A 26 -14.77 -13.77 -16.31
C ALA A 26 -16.21 -13.55 -15.82
N ASP A 27 -16.61 -14.19 -14.72
CA ASP A 27 -17.96 -14.05 -14.17
C ASP A 27 -18.03 -12.83 -13.25
N ASP A 28 -19.20 -12.18 -13.23
CA ASP A 28 -19.45 -11.11 -12.28
C ASP A 28 -19.37 -11.63 -10.84
N LEU A 29 -18.57 -10.93 -10.02
CA LEU A 29 -18.40 -11.27 -8.63
C LEU A 29 -19.72 -11.10 -7.87
N PRO A 30 -20.08 -12.05 -6.98
CA PRO A 30 -21.33 -11.98 -6.23
C PRO A 30 -21.45 -10.67 -5.45
N PRO A 31 -22.64 -10.07 -5.31
CA PRO A 31 -22.83 -8.86 -4.51
C PRO A 31 -22.31 -8.97 -3.07
N ALA A 32 -22.36 -10.18 -2.49
CA ALA A 32 -21.83 -10.48 -1.16
C ALA A 32 -20.30 -10.34 -1.07
N TYR A 33 -19.57 -10.57 -2.17
CA TYR A 33 -18.12 -10.34 -2.23
C TYR A 33 -17.80 -8.85 -2.13
N TRP A 34 -18.54 -8.01 -2.87
CA TRP A 34 -18.38 -6.56 -2.81
C TRP A 34 -18.76 -5.98 -1.44
N ALA A 35 -19.84 -6.48 -0.85
CA ALA A 35 -20.24 -6.10 0.51
C ALA A 35 -19.13 -6.44 1.51
N ALA A 36 -18.57 -7.65 1.47
CA ALA A 36 -17.48 -8.05 2.36
C ALA A 36 -16.21 -7.20 2.19
N LEU A 37 -15.91 -6.72 0.96
CA LEU A 37 -14.80 -5.79 0.73
C LEU A 37 -15.08 -4.39 1.31
N LEU A 38 -16.31 -3.89 1.16
CA LEU A 38 -16.70 -2.58 1.65
C LEU A 38 -16.85 -2.54 3.18
N GLU A 39 -17.22 -3.68 3.78
CA GLU A 39 -17.33 -3.87 5.23
C GLU A 39 -15.98 -4.19 5.89
N ASP A 40 -14.92 -4.45 5.11
CA ASP A 40 -13.59 -4.67 5.68
C ASP A 40 -13.09 -3.39 6.37
N VAL A 41 -12.57 -3.55 7.59
CA VAL A 41 -12.04 -2.43 8.40
C VAL A 41 -10.90 -1.70 7.68
N ARG A 42 -10.25 -2.35 6.72
CA ARG A 42 -9.24 -1.71 5.84
C ARG A 42 -9.85 -0.82 4.76
N ALA A 43 -11.06 -1.11 4.30
CA ALA A 43 -11.82 -0.23 3.42
C ALA A 43 -12.35 0.98 4.19
N ASP A 44 -12.66 0.79 5.47
CA ASP A 44 -13.06 1.84 6.42
C ASP A 44 -11.85 2.54 7.08
N ALA A 45 -10.63 2.30 6.57
CA ALA A 45 -9.51 3.18 6.82
C ALA A 45 -9.82 4.53 6.14
N GLY A 46 -10.60 5.36 6.83
CA GLY A 46 -11.07 6.66 6.38
C GLY A 46 -9.93 7.47 5.76
N PRO A 47 -10.25 8.40 4.84
CA PRO A 47 -9.33 8.97 3.85
C PRO A 47 -7.95 9.11 4.45
N ALA A 48 -7.06 8.19 4.06
CA ALA A 48 -5.76 8.00 4.68
C ALA A 48 -5.14 9.37 4.93
N ARG A 49 -5.08 9.75 6.22
CA ARG A 49 -4.56 11.02 6.73
C ARG A 49 -3.47 11.50 5.78
N ASN A 50 -3.73 12.57 5.00
CA ASN A 50 -3.00 12.99 3.79
C ASN A 50 -1.66 12.25 3.61
N PRO A 51 -1.51 11.38 2.60
CA PRO A 51 -0.43 10.39 2.57
C PRO A 51 0.93 11.07 2.65
N ILE A 52 1.93 10.40 3.23
CA ILE A 52 3.20 11.05 3.66
C ILE A 52 3.86 11.86 2.53
N GLN A 53 3.74 11.41 1.28
CA GLN A 53 4.24 12.12 0.10
C GLN A 53 3.60 13.49 -0.12
N ALA A 54 2.34 13.69 0.25
CA ALA A 54 1.63 14.95 0.07
C ALA A 54 1.85 15.94 1.24
N ARG A 55 2.54 15.53 2.30
CA ARG A 55 2.81 16.37 3.48
C ARG A 55 4.03 17.25 3.28
N LYS A 56 4.05 18.38 4.00
CA LYS A 56 5.25 19.22 4.11
C LYS A 56 6.31 18.52 4.95
N LEU A 57 7.58 18.81 4.68
CA LEU A 57 8.70 18.27 5.47
C LEU A 57 8.55 18.59 6.97
N SER A 58 8.07 19.79 7.31
CA SER A 58 7.82 20.19 8.70
C SER A 58 6.80 19.31 9.41
N GLU A 59 5.75 18.88 8.71
CA GLU A 59 4.61 18.09 9.24
C GLU A 59 4.94 16.60 9.43
N ILE A 60 5.99 16.10 8.79
CA ILE A 60 6.35 14.68 8.85
C ILE A 60 7.05 14.37 10.17
N GLY A 61 6.46 13.54 11.03
CA GLY A 61 7.04 13.16 12.33
C GLY A 61 8.26 12.22 12.27
N ARG A 62 8.73 11.83 11.08
CA ARG A 62 9.84 10.88 10.91
C ARG A 62 11.17 11.59 10.87
N HIS A 63 12.20 10.97 11.45
CA HIS A 63 13.56 11.49 11.44
C HIS A 63 14.31 11.16 10.15
N VAL A 64 14.00 10.01 9.54
CA VAL A 64 14.55 9.59 8.25
C VAL A 64 13.40 9.51 7.25
N LEU A 65 13.61 10.08 6.07
CA LEU A 65 12.68 10.02 4.95
C LEU A 65 13.29 9.16 3.85
N ARG A 66 12.50 8.21 3.36
CA ARG A 66 12.94 7.25 2.35
C ARG A 66 12.04 7.29 1.13
N VAL A 67 12.67 7.32 -0.04
CA VAL A 67 12.01 7.15 -1.32
C VAL A 67 12.71 6.04 -2.08
N SER A 68 11.95 5.12 -2.66
CA SER A 68 12.47 4.08 -3.54
C SER A 68 11.93 4.25 -4.95
N CYS A 69 12.70 3.85 -5.95
CA CYS A 69 12.21 3.68 -7.30
C CYS A 69 11.71 2.24 -7.48
N SER A 70 10.43 2.05 -7.79
CA SER A 70 9.87 0.72 -8.06
C SER A 70 10.35 0.09 -9.38
N ARG A 71 11.04 0.84 -10.24
CA ARG A 71 11.55 0.34 -11.54
C ARG A 71 12.94 -0.28 -11.44
N CYS A 72 13.82 0.32 -10.65
CA CYS A 72 15.23 -0.10 -10.55
C CYS A 72 15.66 -0.38 -9.10
N ASP A 73 14.69 -0.43 -8.17
CA ASP A 73 14.86 -0.68 -6.74
C ASP A 73 15.83 0.28 -6.04
N ARG A 74 16.14 1.42 -6.66
CA ARG A 74 17.02 2.44 -6.09
C ARG A 74 16.35 3.06 -4.89
N ILE A 75 16.99 2.96 -3.73
CA ILE A 75 16.55 3.58 -2.49
C ILE A 75 17.41 4.81 -2.19
N VAL A 76 16.76 5.92 -1.86
CA VAL A 76 17.40 7.14 -1.36
C VAL A 76 16.81 7.48 -0.01
N GLU A 77 17.69 7.68 0.95
CA GLU A 77 17.34 8.11 2.30
C GLU A 77 17.94 9.49 2.57
N ILE A 78 17.20 10.31 3.30
CA ILE A 78 17.65 11.61 3.76
C ILE A 78 17.18 11.84 5.19
N GLN A 79 18.06 12.39 6.03
CA GLN A 79 17.65 12.86 7.35
C GLN A 79 16.68 14.03 7.18
N LYS A 80 15.57 14.04 7.92
CA LYS A 80 14.59 15.14 7.90
C LYS A 80 15.27 16.48 8.16
N ALA A 81 16.24 16.54 9.08
CA ALA A 81 16.99 17.77 9.36
C ALA A 81 17.75 18.28 8.12
N ASP A 82 18.38 17.39 7.36
CA ASP A 82 19.05 17.76 6.11
C ASP A 82 18.04 18.14 5.02
N ALA A 83 16.93 17.42 4.90
CA ALA A 83 15.87 17.76 3.97
C ALA A 83 15.29 19.15 4.25
N LEU A 84 15.05 19.48 5.52
CA LEU A 84 14.59 20.80 5.96
C LEU A 84 15.61 21.89 5.63
N ARG A 85 16.90 21.61 5.81
CA ARG A 85 17.99 22.57 5.52
C ARG A 85 18.18 22.81 4.03
N LEU A 86 18.03 21.78 3.19
CA LEU A 86 18.29 21.84 1.76
C LEU A 86 17.08 22.33 0.95
N TYR A 87 15.85 21.95 1.35
CA TYR A 87 14.63 22.21 0.58
C TYR A 87 13.65 23.16 1.27
N GLY A 88 13.82 23.40 2.58
CA GLY A 88 12.96 24.25 3.38
C GLY A 88 11.79 23.52 4.05
N PRO A 89 11.20 24.11 5.11
CA PRO A 89 10.16 23.47 5.93
C PRO A 89 8.82 23.26 5.22
N ASP A 90 8.51 24.10 4.22
CA ASP A 90 7.28 24.05 3.45
C ASP A 90 7.35 23.17 2.21
N ALA A 91 8.52 22.58 1.91
CA ALA A 91 8.67 21.68 0.77
C ALA A 91 7.82 20.43 0.96
N VAL A 92 7.16 19.99 -0.12
CA VAL A 92 6.33 18.77 -0.14
C VAL A 92 7.22 17.56 -0.36
N TRP A 93 7.03 16.50 0.45
CA TRP A 93 7.89 15.31 0.40
C TRP A 93 7.91 14.62 -0.96
N ARG A 94 6.79 14.61 -1.69
CA ARG A 94 6.69 14.10 -3.06
C ARG A 94 7.70 14.74 -3.99
N ASP A 95 7.76 16.07 -3.98
CA ASP A 95 8.58 16.84 -4.91
C ASP A 95 10.06 16.72 -4.56
N VAL A 96 10.37 16.62 -3.26
CA VAL A 96 11.72 16.35 -2.76
C VAL A 96 12.17 14.93 -3.13
N GLY A 97 11.34 13.92 -2.89
CA GLY A 97 11.67 12.53 -3.23
C GLY A 97 11.83 12.30 -4.72
N GLN A 98 11.01 12.96 -5.56
CA GLN A 98 11.20 12.95 -7.00
C GLN A 98 12.58 13.51 -7.37
N ARG A 99 12.93 14.71 -6.89
CA ARG A 99 14.25 15.31 -7.15
C ARG A 99 15.42 14.45 -6.66
N LEU A 100 15.27 13.76 -5.53
CA LEU A 100 16.29 12.84 -5.02
C LEU A 100 16.50 11.65 -5.95
N LEU A 101 15.42 11.08 -6.50
CA LEU A 101 15.50 10.02 -7.50
C LEU A 101 16.07 10.55 -8.82
N ASP A 102 15.66 11.71 -9.29
CA ASP A 102 16.13 12.29 -10.57
C ASP A 102 17.66 12.44 -10.60
N ASN A 103 18.27 12.75 -9.45
CA ASN A 103 19.73 12.91 -9.32
C ASN A 103 20.50 11.59 -9.17
N THR A 104 19.83 10.48 -8.83
CA THR A 104 20.49 9.23 -8.42
C THR A 104 20.02 7.98 -9.17
N CYS A 105 18.93 8.07 -9.93
CA CYS A 105 18.36 6.99 -10.72
C CYS A 105 19.19 6.80 -12.01
N GLN A 106 19.70 5.59 -12.24
CA GLN A 106 20.50 5.23 -13.43
C GLN A 106 19.65 5.27 -14.71
N GLN A 107 18.35 4.99 -14.59
CA GLN A 107 17.37 5.19 -15.65
C GLN A 107 16.94 6.65 -15.59
N ARG A 108 17.78 7.53 -16.16
CA ARG A 108 17.57 8.99 -16.22
C ARG A 108 16.13 9.25 -16.65
N THR A 109 15.40 9.96 -15.80
CA THR A 109 13.97 10.32 -15.92
C THR A 109 13.51 10.57 -17.36
N GLY A 110 12.93 9.55 -17.98
CA GLY A 110 11.98 9.73 -19.08
C GLY A 110 10.67 10.28 -18.54
N ARG A 111 9.89 10.97 -19.38
CA ARG A 111 8.51 11.37 -19.05
C ARG A 111 7.67 10.15 -18.69
N TYR A 112 6.46 10.37 -18.17
CA TYR A 112 5.48 9.31 -17.87
C TYR A 112 5.24 8.34 -19.05
N GLU A 113 5.51 8.80 -20.28
CA GLU A 113 5.39 8.05 -21.54
C GLU A 113 6.67 7.30 -21.96
N GLU A 114 7.80 7.52 -21.30
CA GLU A 114 9.14 7.00 -21.67
C GLU A 114 9.76 6.06 -20.61
N ASP A 115 8.93 5.48 -19.74
CA ASP A 115 9.36 4.71 -18.57
C ASP A 115 10.21 5.52 -17.56
N GLY A 116 9.66 6.59 -16.97
CA GLY A 116 10.32 7.32 -15.89
C GLY A 116 10.66 6.49 -14.63
N CYS A 117 11.29 7.11 -13.65
CA CYS A 117 11.59 6.54 -12.33
C CYS A 117 10.28 6.60 -11.48
N TRP A 118 9.82 5.50 -10.86
CA TRP A 118 8.51 5.41 -10.18
C TRP A 118 8.69 5.52 -8.65
N PRO A 119 8.40 6.68 -8.04
CA PRO A 119 8.66 6.89 -6.62
C PRO A 119 7.64 6.16 -5.73
N SER A 120 8.15 5.35 -4.81
CA SER A 120 7.43 4.80 -3.66
C SER A 120 7.96 5.47 -2.40
N PHE A 121 7.05 5.97 -1.58
CA PHE A 121 7.39 6.74 -0.37
C PHE A 121 7.13 5.89 0.85
N GLU A 122 8.15 5.71 1.69
CA GLU A 122 8.00 5.05 2.97
C GLU A 122 7.81 6.05 4.08
#